data_AF-A0A410QAE5-F1
#
_entry.id   AF-A0A410QAE5-F1
#
_cell.length_a   1.000
_cell.length_b   1.000
_cell.length_c   1.000
_cell.angle_alpha   90.00
_cell.angle_beta   90.00
_cell.angle_gamma   90.00
#
_symmetry.space_group_name_H-M   'P 1'
#
loop_
_entity.id
_entity.type
_entity.pdbx_description
1 polymer ?
#
loop_
_entity_poly.entity_id
_entity_poly.type
_entity_poly.pdbx_seq_one_letter_code
_entity_poly.pdbx_strand_id
1 'polypeptide(L)'
;MKRPMAYITAAWGKNEFENTELAVKYCRKIYEAGFTPMCPLLFLPLYLNDEIPQEHKDGVDMARDMLRRSHVLVVCGDVVDENVKNDIAIAERLHITATTLEGILTVKGQGRDKNNG
;
A
#
# COMPACT_ATOMS: atom_id res chain seq x y z
N MET A 1 20.66 7.67 3.40
CA MET A 1 19.54 8.34 2.70
C MET A 1 18.24 7.75 3.20
N LYS A 2 17.28 8.56 3.67
CA LYS A 2 15.99 8.06 4.19
C LYS A 2 15.05 7.77 3.02
N ARG A 3 14.53 6.55 2.92
CA ARG A 3 13.52 6.20 1.91
C ARG A 3 12.13 6.67 2.38
N PRO A 4 11.34 7.37 1.55
CA PRO A 4 9.98 7.75 1.92
C PRO A 4 9.10 6.51 2.10
N MET A 5 8.15 6.57 3.04
CA MET A 5 7.22 5.46 3.28
C MET A 5 6.09 5.49 2.25
N ALA A 6 5.72 4.32 1.73
CA ALA A 6 4.62 4.14 0.79
C ALA A 6 3.61 3.16 1.40
N TYR A 7 2.40 3.64 1.66
CA TYR A 7 1.30 2.79 2.08
C TYR A 7 0.78 2.02 0.87
N ILE A 8 0.59 0.71 0.99
CA ILE A 8 0.14 -0.16 -0.09
C ILE A 8 -1.29 -0.60 0.18
N THR A 9 -2.17 -0.32 -0.77
CA THR A 9 -3.55 -0.80 -0.81
C THR A 9 -3.82 -1.54 -2.12
N ALA A 10 -4.73 -2.52 -2.08
CA ALA A 10 -5.19 -3.27 -3.24
C ALA A 10 -6.58 -3.85 -2.93
N ALA A 11 -7.33 -4.23 -3.96
CA ALA A 11 -8.56 -5.00 -3.79
C ALA A 11 -8.19 -6.45 -3.40
N TRP A 12 -8.14 -6.71 -2.09
CA TRP A 12 -7.79 -8.01 -1.54
C TRP A 12 -8.93 -9.02 -1.73
N GLY A 13 -8.60 -10.25 -2.12
CA GLY A 13 -9.55 -11.33 -2.29
C GLY A 13 -9.93 -12.01 -0.98
N LYS A 14 -10.66 -13.12 -1.06
CA LYS A 14 -11.02 -13.93 0.11
C LYS A 14 -9.93 -14.90 0.56
N ASN A 15 -8.97 -15.21 -0.32
CA ASN A 15 -7.90 -16.15 -0.02
C ASN A 15 -6.70 -15.41 0.59
N GLU A 16 -6.50 -15.60 1.89
CA GLU A 16 -5.43 -14.96 2.66
C GLU A 16 -4.02 -15.31 2.16
N PHE A 17 -3.82 -16.54 1.65
CA PHE A 17 -2.53 -16.97 1.11
C PHE A 17 -2.20 -16.21 -0.18
N GLU A 18 -3.17 -16.12 -1.10
CA GLU A 18 -3.01 -15.35 -2.35
C GLU A 18 -2.79 -13.86 -2.05
N ASN A 19 -3.55 -13.30 -1.12
CA ASN A 19 -3.39 -11.91 -0.70
C ASN A 19 -2.00 -11.65 -0.13
N THR A 20 -1.51 -12.54 0.73
CA THR A 20 -0.17 -12.45 1.34
C THR A 20 0.93 -12.50 0.28
N GLU A 21 0.87 -13.49 -0.63
CA GLU A 21 1.84 -13.60 -1.72
C GLU A 21 1.85 -12.35 -2.61
N LEU A 22 0.66 -11.83 -2.93
CA LEU A 22 0.52 -10.65 -3.79
C LEU A 22 1.03 -9.39 -3.08
N ALA A 23 0.69 -9.21 -1.80
CA ALA A 23 1.18 -8.11 -0.97
C ALA A 23 2.71 -8.12 -0.86
N VAL A 24 3.34 -9.29 -0.68
CA VAL A 24 4.81 -9.43 -0.70
C VAL A 24 5.40 -9.01 -2.05
N LYS A 25 4.78 -9.42 -3.17
CA LYS A 25 5.22 -9.02 -4.53
C LYS A 25 5.13 -7.50 -4.72
N TYR A 26 4.06 -6.86 -4.26
CA TYR A 26 3.93 -5.40 -4.32
C TYR A 26 4.95 -4.69 -3.42
N CYS A 27 5.13 -5.16 -2.18
CA CYS A 27 6.15 -4.63 -1.27
C CYS A 27 7.54 -4.70 -1.90
N ARG A 28 7.88 -5.80 -2.59
CA ARG A 28 9.15 -5.95 -3.29
C ARG A 28 9.32 -4.90 -4.41
N LYS A 29 8.31 -4.70 -5.25
CA LYS A 29 8.35 -3.71 -6.34
C LYS A 29 8.50 -2.28 -5.79
N ILE A 30 7.80 -1.95 -4.71
CA ILE A 30 7.88 -0.63 -4.04
C ILE A 30 9.23 -0.41 -3.35
N TYR A 31 9.77 -1.44 -2.70
CA TYR A 31 11.13 -1.43 -2.17
C TYR A 31 12.16 -1.15 -3.28
N GLU A 32 12.05 -1.86 -4.40
CA GLU A 32 12.92 -1.66 -5.55
C GLU A 32 12.76 -0.25 -6.13
N ALA A 33 11.55 0.30 -6.13
CA ALA A 33 11.27 1.68 -6.55
C ALA A 33 11.88 2.77 -5.64
N GLY A 34 12.46 2.39 -4.49
CA GLY A 34 13.18 3.32 -3.60
C GLY A 34 12.37 3.78 -2.38
N PHE A 35 11.21 3.16 -2.13
CA PHE A 35 10.36 3.46 -0.99
C PHE A 35 10.56 2.43 0.14
N THR A 36 10.08 2.78 1.33
CA THR A 36 9.84 1.82 2.43
C THR A 36 8.39 1.37 2.34
N PRO A 37 8.10 0.10 1.99
CA PRO A 37 6.72 -0.38 1.85
C PRO A 37 6.04 -0.53 3.23
N MET A 38 4.79 -0.08 3.34
CA MET A 38 3.90 -0.27 4.49
C MET A 38 2.61 -0.94 4.00
N CYS A 39 2.42 -2.23 4.30
CA CYS A 39 1.24 -2.99 3.86
C CYS A 39 0.55 -3.63 5.07
N PRO A 40 -0.52 -3.01 5.63
CA PRO A 40 -1.21 -3.49 6.83
C PRO A 40 -1.64 -4.95 6.82
N LEU A 41 -2.05 -5.44 5.65
CA LEU A 41 -2.45 -6.82 5.42
C LEU A 41 -1.37 -7.85 5.85
N LEU A 42 -0.07 -7.50 5.76
CA LEU A 42 1.01 -8.45 6.07
C LEU A 42 1.29 -8.63 7.57
N PHE A 43 0.74 -7.78 8.43
CA PHE A 43 1.06 -7.83 9.85
C PHE A 43 -0.15 -7.70 10.78
N LEU A 44 -1.17 -6.90 10.45
CA LEU A 44 -2.34 -6.75 11.33
C LEU A 44 -3.04 -8.08 11.60
N PRO A 45 -3.29 -8.96 10.60
CA PRO A 45 -3.95 -10.25 10.85
C PRO A 45 -3.11 -11.23 11.68
N LEU A 46 -1.81 -10.97 11.88
CA LEU A 46 -0.96 -11.86 12.68
C LEU A 46 -1.21 -11.73 14.19
N TYR A 47 -1.84 -10.65 14.62
CA TYR A 47 -2.10 -10.37 16.03
C TYR A 47 -3.46 -9.72 16.32
N LEU A 48 -4.27 -9.45 15.30
CA LEU A 48 -5.67 -9.03 15.42
C LEU A 48 -6.59 -10.06 14.76
N ASN A 49 -7.70 -10.34 15.42
CA ASN A 49 -8.79 -11.15 14.93
C ASN A 49 -9.93 -10.26 14.41
N ASP A 50 -10.10 -10.22 13.10
CA ASP A 50 -11.11 -9.40 12.43
C ASP A 50 -12.56 -9.78 12.80
N GLU A 51 -12.80 -10.99 13.28
CA GLU A 51 -14.13 -11.42 13.76
C GLU A 51 -14.54 -10.75 15.08
N ILE A 52 -13.58 -10.19 15.82
CA ILE A 52 -13.83 -9.46 17.07
C ILE A 52 -14.05 -7.97 16.72
N PRO A 53 -15.25 -7.40 16.94
CA PRO A 53 -15.57 -6.04 16.48
C PRO A 53 -14.62 -4.94 17.00
N GLN A 54 -14.11 -5.10 18.22
CA GLN A 54 -13.13 -4.18 18.79
C GLN A 54 -11.78 -4.27 18.07
N GLU A 55 -11.28 -5.48 17.80
CA GLU A 55 -10.01 -5.69 17.12
C GLU A 55 -10.07 -5.32 15.63
N HIS A 56 -11.21 -5.54 14.97
CA HIS A 56 -11.48 -5.00 13.63
C HIS A 56 -11.32 -3.48 13.61
N LYS A 57 -11.97 -2.78 14.56
CA LYS A 57 -11.85 -1.32 14.67
C LYS A 57 -10.41 -0.89 14.95
N ASP A 58 -9.72 -1.58 15.86
CA ASP A 58 -8.32 -1.29 16.18
C ASP A 58 -7.42 -1.48 14.94
N GLY A 59 -7.64 -2.54 14.15
CA GLY A 59 -6.92 -2.78 12.90
C GLY A 59 -7.13 -1.66 11.88
N VAL A 60 -8.38 -1.20 11.71
CA VAL A 60 -8.70 -0.06 10.84
C VAL A 60 -8.00 1.22 11.31
N ASP A 61 -8.03 1.52 12.61
CA ASP A 61 -7.41 2.73 13.17
C ASP A 61 -5.87 2.66 13.10
N MET A 62 -5.27 1.49 13.33
CA MET A 62 -3.83 1.26 13.16
C MET A 62 -3.38 1.41 11.70
N ALA A 63 -4.15 0.86 10.74
CA ALA A 63 -3.88 1.03 9.32
C ALA A 63 -3.93 2.52 8.91
N ARG A 64 -4.91 3.27 9.41
CA ARG A 64 -5.01 4.72 9.18
C ARG A 64 -3.81 5.48 9.74
N ASP A 65 -3.32 5.11 10.91
CA ASP A 65 -2.12 5.72 11.49
C ASP A 65 -0.85 5.42 10.67
N MET A 66 -0.78 4.25 10.05
CA MET A 66 0.30 3.91 9.11
C MET A 66 0.20 4.72 7.82
N LEU A 67 -1.02 4.93 7.31
CA LEU A 67 -1.26 5.80 6.16
C LEU A 67 -0.85 7.24 6.48
N ARG A 68 -1.26 7.80 7.63
CA ARG A 68 -0.85 9.15 8.09
C ARG A 68 0.66 9.38 8.15
N ARG A 69 1.44 8.33 8.41
CA ARG A 69 2.91 8.41 8.48
C ARG A 69 3.55 8.22 7.10
N SER A 70 2.80 7.71 6.13
CA SER A 70 3.26 7.48 4.77
C SER A 70 3.31 8.77 3.97
N HIS A 71 4.18 8.80 2.96
CA HIS A 71 4.38 9.97 2.11
C HIS A 71 3.55 9.86 0.83
N VAL A 72 3.16 8.64 0.47
CA VAL A 72 2.37 8.31 -0.72
C VAL A 72 1.48 7.11 -0.40
N LEU A 73 0.26 7.13 -0.92
CA LEU A 73 -0.61 5.97 -1.04
C LEU A 73 -0.38 5.35 -2.41
N VAL A 74 -0.12 4.05 -2.45
CA VAL A 74 0.04 3.28 -3.68
C VAL A 74 -1.10 2.28 -3.81
N VAL A 75 -1.91 2.48 -4.84
CA VAL A 75 -2.93 1.54 -5.29
C VAL A 75 -2.27 0.49 -6.20
N CYS A 76 -2.42 -0.77 -5.84
CA CYS A 76 -1.87 -1.90 -6.56
C CYS A 76 -2.98 -2.78 -7.16
N GLY A 77 -2.75 -3.27 -8.38
CA GLY A 77 -3.75 -4.02 -9.13
C GLY A 77 -4.69 -3.11 -9.92
N ASP A 78 -5.59 -3.73 -10.68
CA ASP A 78 -6.45 -3.05 -11.66
C ASP A 78 -7.89 -2.83 -11.14
N VAL A 79 -8.18 -3.31 -9.93
CA VAL A 79 -9.50 -3.26 -9.31
C VAL A 79 -9.47 -2.29 -8.14
N VAL A 80 -10.47 -1.40 -8.08
CA VAL A 80 -10.69 -0.44 -7.00
C VAL A 80 -12.02 -0.77 -6.31
N ASP A 81 -11.94 -1.49 -5.19
CA ASP A 81 -13.09 -1.81 -4.36
C ASP A 81 -13.37 -0.72 -3.31
N GLU A 82 -14.37 -0.93 -2.45
CA GLU A 82 -14.72 0.05 -1.40
C GLU A 82 -13.59 0.27 -0.39
N ASN A 83 -12.76 -0.73 -0.10
CA ASN A 83 -11.63 -0.57 0.82
C ASN A 83 -10.56 0.34 0.21
N VAL A 84 -10.22 0.12 -1.07
CA VAL A 84 -9.30 0.98 -1.80
C VAL A 84 -9.83 2.41 -1.91
N LYS A 85 -11.14 2.59 -2.20
CA LYS A 85 -11.76 3.92 -2.21
C LYS A 85 -11.66 4.62 -0.86
N ASN A 86 -11.88 3.89 0.24
CA ASN A 86 -11.76 4.43 1.59
C ASN A 86 -10.32 4.87 1.88
N ASP A 87 -9.32 4.07 1.52
CA ASP A 87 -7.90 4.43 1.67
C ASP A 87 -7.56 5.70 0.85
N ILE A 88 -8.03 5.79 -0.40
CA ILE A 88 -7.84 6.98 -1.25
C ILE A 88 -8.46 8.22 -0.61
N ALA A 89 -9.72 8.14 -0.16
CA ALA A 89 -10.41 9.27 0.48
C ALA A 89 -9.69 9.74 1.76
N ILE A 90 -9.13 8.80 2.53
CA ILE A 90 -8.33 9.13 3.72
C ILE A 90 -7.01 9.80 3.32
N ALA A 91 -6.32 9.29 2.30
CA ALA A 91 -5.09 9.90 1.80
C ALA A 91 -5.33 11.34 1.31
N GLU A 92 -6.40 11.57 0.54
CA GLU A 92 -6.80 12.90 0.08
C GLU A 92 -7.04 13.87 1.25
N ARG A 93 -7.78 13.44 2.27
CA ARG A 93 -8.04 14.23 3.49
C ARG A 93 -6.75 14.58 4.24
N LEU A 94 -5.73 13.74 4.15
CA LEU A 94 -4.43 13.92 4.79
C LEU A 94 -3.42 14.67 3.90
N HIS A 95 -3.82 15.09 2.70
CA HIS A 95 -2.94 15.64 1.67
C HIS A 95 -1.77 14.72 1.30
N ILE A 96 -2.03 13.40 1.32
CA ILE A 96 -1.10 12.37 0.87
C ILE A 96 -1.44 12.03 -0.58
N THR A 97 -0.47 12.15 -1.48
CA THR A 97 -0.65 11.80 -2.89
C THR A 97 -1.02 10.31 -3.02
N ALA A 98 -2.10 10.01 -3.74
CA ALA A 98 -2.43 8.68 -4.19
C ALA A 98 -1.91 8.47 -5.62
N THR A 99 -1.30 7.32 -5.89
CA THR A 99 -0.80 6.94 -7.21
C THR A 99 -0.94 5.43 -7.42
N THR A 100 -0.72 4.95 -8.64
CA THR A 100 -0.69 3.52 -8.94
C THR A 100 0.74 2.97 -8.90
N LEU A 101 0.87 1.69 -8.62
CA LEU A 101 2.15 0.99 -8.76
C LEU A 101 2.73 1.13 -10.17
N GLU A 102 1.88 1.02 -11.19
CA GLU A 102 2.26 1.24 -12.58
C GLU A 102 2.84 2.64 -12.80
N GLY A 103 2.17 3.69 -12.30
CA GLY A 103 2.63 5.07 -12.41
C GLY A 103 4.02 5.28 -11.82
N ILE A 104 4.30 4.67 -10.66
CA ILE A 104 5.64 4.71 -10.04
C ILE A 104 6.69 4.03 -10.94
N LEU A 105 6.37 2.85 -11.47
CA LEU A 105 7.32 2.05 -12.25
C LEU A 105 7.61 2.69 -13.62
N THR A 106 6.61 3.28 -14.27
CA THR A 106 6.76 3.96 -15.57
C THR A 106 7.71 5.16 -15.47
N VAL A 107 7.55 6.01 -14.45
CA VAL A 107 8.45 7.17 -14.24
C VAL A 107 9.88 6.73 -13.96
N LYS A 108 10.06 5.66 -13.19
CA LYS A 108 11.40 5.14 -12.88
C LYS A 108 12.09 4.50 -14.09
N GLY A 109 11.33 3.82 -14.96
CA GLY A 109 11.84 3.26 -16.21
C GLY A 109 12.44 4.33 -17.12
N GLN A 110 11.72 5.44 -17.30
CA GLN A 110 12.19 6.58 -18.10
C GLN A 110 13.50 7.20 -17.56
N GLY A 111 13.73 7.15 -16.24
CA GLY A 111 14.98 7.61 -15.64
C GLY A 111 16.19 6.70 -15.90
N ARG A 112 15.97 5.42 -16.24
CA ARG A 112 17.05 4.48 -16.60
C ARG A 112 17.39 4.54 -18.09
N ASP A 113 16.38 4.68 -18.95
CA ASP A 113 16.60 4.73 -20.40
C ASP A 113 17.38 5.98 -20.82
N LYS A 114 17.25 7.10 -20.08
CA LYS A 114 18.03 8.32 -20.33
C LYS A 114 19.50 8.27 -19.90
N ASN A 115 19.92 7.25 -19.15
CA ASN A 115 21.33 7.07 -18.71
C ASN A 115 22.12 6.10 -19.60
N ASN A 116 21.52 5.56 -20.66
CA ASN A 116 22.16 4.66 -21.63
C ASN A 116 22.30 5.31 -23.03
N GLY A 117 22.28 6.64 -23.13
CA GLY A 117 22.47 7.41 -24.37
C GLY A 117 23.68 8.31 -24.30
#